data_AF-A0A8J2JVE7-F1
#
_entry.id   AF-A0A8J2JVE7-F1
#
_cell.length_a   1.000
_cell.length_b   1.000
_cell.length_c   1.000
_cell.angle_alpha   90.00
_cell.angle_beta   90.00
_cell.angle_gamma   90.00
#
_symmetry.space_group_name_H-M   'P 1'
#
loop_
_entity.id
_entity.type
_entity.pdbx_description
1 polymer ?
#
loop_
_entity_poly.entity_id
_entity_poly.type
_entity_poly.pdbx_seq_one_letter_code
_entity_poly.pdbx_strand_id
1 'polypeptide(L)'
;MFHSSWEKNEPVEFQLWKGEVIRGFDEGLLDMCVGEKRKLTVPSNLAKHFNGNKIPAPEDSVLTYETELLKIEKGTHPMVETFRETDVNSDKLLSPEELITYIKNRIDKRKIEGKDIE
;
A
#
# COMPACT_ATOMS: atom_id res chain seq x y z
N MET A 1 -4.71 -9.85 23.71
CA MET A 1 -5.80 -10.41 22.89
C MET A 1 -5.17 -10.90 21.60
N PHE A 2 -5.29 -12.19 21.27
CA PHE A 2 -4.68 -12.80 20.08
C PHE A 2 -5.77 -12.94 19.02
N HIS A 3 -5.54 -12.42 17.81
CA HIS A 3 -6.45 -12.59 16.68
C HIS A 3 -5.71 -13.37 15.60
N SER A 4 -6.16 -14.58 15.31
CA SER A 4 -5.60 -15.43 14.26
C SER A 4 -6.51 -15.42 13.03
N SER A 5 -6.00 -15.04 11.87
CA SER A 5 -6.70 -15.21 10.59
C SER A 5 -6.80 -16.69 10.16
N TRP A 6 -5.93 -17.55 10.71
CA TRP A 6 -5.94 -19.00 10.46
C TRP A 6 -7.24 -19.68 10.92
N GLU A 7 -7.88 -19.15 11.96
CA GLU A 7 -9.13 -19.72 12.49
C GLU A 7 -10.33 -19.48 11.58
N LYS A 8 -10.25 -18.48 10.69
CA LYS A 8 -11.33 -18.11 9.77
C LYS A 8 -11.11 -18.60 8.33
N ASN A 9 -9.91 -19.14 8.04
CA ASN A 9 -9.53 -19.65 6.72
C ASN A 9 -9.72 -18.65 5.56
N GLU A 10 -9.77 -17.35 5.87
CA GLU A 10 -9.94 -16.26 4.93
C GLU A 10 -8.64 -15.44 4.88
N PRO A 11 -7.88 -15.47 3.76
CA PRO A 11 -6.75 -14.59 3.54
C PRO A 11 -7.16 -13.12 3.60
N VAL A 12 -6.27 -12.28 4.15
CA VAL A 12 -6.45 -10.82 4.11
C VAL A 12 -5.75 -10.28 2.87
N GLU A 13 -6.51 -9.65 1.98
CA GLU A 13 -6.00 -8.95 0.81
C GLU A 13 -5.86 -7.46 1.11
N PHE A 14 -4.72 -6.88 0.76
CA PHE A 14 -4.44 -5.44 0.91
C PHE A 14 -3.32 -4.99 -0.02
N GLN A 15 -3.30 -3.70 -0.33
CA GLN A 15 -2.24 -3.05 -1.08
C GLN A 15 -1.25 -2.36 -0.13
N LEU A 16 0.02 -2.75 -0.24
CA LEU A 16 1.11 -2.10 0.50
C LEU A 16 1.20 -0.61 0.15
N TRP A 17 1.53 0.20 1.15
CA TRP A 17 1.72 1.65 1.06
C TRP A 17 0.48 2.45 0.65
N LYS A 18 -0.71 1.87 0.80
CA LYS A 18 -2.00 2.56 0.64
C LYS A 18 -2.66 2.90 1.97
N GLY A 19 -2.05 2.54 3.09
CA GLY A 19 -2.62 2.76 4.42
C GLY A 19 -3.82 1.85 4.75
N GLU A 20 -3.99 0.78 3.98
CA GLU A 20 -5.04 -0.23 4.19
C GLU A 20 -4.75 -1.08 5.44
N VAL A 21 -3.48 -1.20 5.82
CA VAL A 21 -3.00 -1.90 7.02
C VAL A 21 -2.22 -0.95 7.95
N ILE A 22 -1.85 -1.44 9.13
CA ILE A 22 -0.96 -0.71 10.04
C ILE A 22 0.42 -0.53 9.40
N ARG A 23 1.10 0.58 9.71
CA ARG A 23 2.41 0.89 9.13
C ARG A 23 3.44 -0.23 9.31
N GLY A 24 3.42 -0.93 10.44
CA GLY A 24 4.31 -2.08 10.68
C GLY A 24 4.12 -3.24 9.69
N PHE A 25 2.94 -3.38 9.07
CA PHE A 25 2.71 -4.35 8.00
C PHE A 25 3.23 -3.83 6.66
N ASP A 26 2.95 -2.56 6.34
CA ASP A 26 3.46 -1.90 5.12
C ASP A 26 4.99 -2.02 5.03
N GLU A 27 5.69 -1.85 6.16
CA GLU A 27 7.15 -1.96 6.24
C GLU A 27 7.62 -3.41 6.41
N GLY A 28 6.99 -4.18 7.30
CA GLY A 28 7.48 -5.50 7.72
C GLY A 28 7.27 -6.63 6.70
N LEU A 29 6.36 -6.45 5.74
CA LEU A 29 6.06 -7.44 4.69
C LEU A 29 6.78 -7.16 3.37
N LEU A 30 7.61 -6.11 3.31
CA LEU A 30 8.47 -5.86 2.16
C LEU A 30 9.40 -7.04 1.88
N ASP A 31 9.68 -7.23 0.60
CA ASP A 31 10.57 -8.27 0.07
C ASP A 31 10.23 -9.70 0.50
N MET A 32 8.99 -9.96 0.90
CA MET A 32 8.51 -11.33 1.12
C MET A 32 8.34 -12.07 -0.20
N CYS A 33 8.69 -13.35 -0.20
CA CYS A 33 8.38 -14.26 -1.30
C CYS A 33 7.06 -15.00 -1.05
N VAL A 34 6.34 -15.36 -2.12
CA VAL A 34 5.14 -16.21 -2.00
C VAL A 34 5.51 -17.54 -1.34
N GLY A 35 4.75 -17.94 -0.32
CA GLY A 35 4.99 -19.10 0.55
C GLY A 35 5.85 -18.80 1.78
N GLU A 36 6.43 -17.60 1.89
CA GLU A 36 7.24 -17.22 3.05
C GLU A 36 6.36 -16.99 4.28
N LYS A 37 6.86 -17.48 5.43
CA LYS A 37 6.30 -17.20 6.75
C LYS A 37 7.18 -16.23 7.51
N ARG A 38 6.58 -15.22 8.13
CA ARG A 38 7.32 -14.21 8.89
C ARG A 38 6.65 -13.91 10.22
N LYS A 39 7.46 -13.67 11.24
CA LYS A 39 7.01 -13.16 12.53
C LYS A 39 7.31 -11.67 12.60
N LEU A 40 6.28 -10.85 12.74
CA LEU A 40 6.40 -9.40 12.86
C LEU A 40 6.19 -8.97 14.30
N THR A 41 7.14 -8.22 14.84
CA THR A 41 7.01 -7.53 16.13
C THR A 41 6.87 -6.04 15.87
N VAL A 42 5.65 -5.53 16.03
CA VAL A 42 5.27 -4.16 15.69
C VAL A 42 5.16 -3.32 16.97
N PRO A 43 6.05 -2.34 17.19
CA PRO A 43 5.93 -1.42 18.32
C PRO A 43 4.72 -0.49 18.17
N SER A 44 4.24 0.06 19.29
CA SER A 44 3.04 0.92 19.38
C SER A 44 3.01 2.06 18.34
N ASN A 45 4.16 2.70 18.07
CA ASN A 45 4.27 3.79 17.09
C ASN A 45 4.00 3.34 15.64
N LEU A 46 4.14 2.05 15.33
CA LEU A 46 3.87 1.45 14.02
C LEU A 46 2.54 0.68 13.95
N ALA A 47 1.80 0.62 15.06
CA ALA A 47 0.49 -0.02 15.15
C ALA A 47 -0.69 0.85 14.68
N LYS A 48 -0.41 2.05 14.13
CA LYS A 48 -1.41 3.00 13.63
C LYS A 48 -1.63 2.83 12.14
N HIS A 49 -2.88 2.92 11.70
CA HIS A 49 -3.24 3.03 10.28
C HIS A 49 -2.90 4.44 9.78
N PHE A 50 -2.64 4.58 8.47
CA PHE A 50 -2.29 5.88 7.87
C PHE A 50 -3.40 6.93 8.04
N ASN A 51 -4.67 6.49 8.04
CA ASN A 51 -5.85 7.37 8.04
C ASN A 51 -6.58 7.47 9.39
N GLY A 52 -6.01 7.01 10.51
CA GLY A 52 -6.76 7.02 11.76
C GLY A 52 -5.96 6.93 13.05
N ASN A 53 -6.57 7.49 14.11
CA ASN A 53 -6.10 7.38 15.50
C ASN A 53 -6.45 6.04 16.16
N LYS A 54 -7.08 5.11 15.41
CA LYS A 54 -7.52 3.83 15.95
C LYS A 54 -6.34 2.88 16.01
N ILE A 55 -5.85 2.66 17.24
CA ILE A 55 -4.88 1.61 17.53
C ILE A 55 -5.69 0.34 17.83
N PRO A 56 -5.37 -0.82 17.23
CA PRO A 56 -6.08 -2.07 17.49
C PRO A 56 -5.83 -2.65 18.90
N ALA A 57 -5.06 -1.96 19.74
CA ALA A 57 -4.60 -2.40 21.04
C ALA A 57 -4.34 -1.20 21.97
N PRO A 58 -4.08 -1.42 23.27
CA PRO A 58 -3.78 -0.33 24.22
C PRO A 58 -2.64 0.55 23.74
N GLU A 59 -2.70 1.84 24.09
CA GLU A 59 -1.57 2.74 23.96
C GLU A 59 -0.34 2.08 24.63
N ASP A 60 0.78 2.06 23.91
CA ASP A 60 2.07 1.45 24.31
C ASP A 60 2.17 -0.07 24.30
N SER A 61 1.21 -0.77 23.67
CA SER A 61 1.35 -2.21 23.43
C SER A 61 2.26 -2.54 22.24
N VAL A 62 3.01 -3.65 22.36
CA VAL A 62 3.75 -4.26 21.26
C VAL A 62 2.91 -5.40 20.69
N LEU A 63 2.72 -5.40 19.38
CA LEU A 63 1.94 -6.41 18.68
C LEU A 63 2.86 -7.43 18.04
N THR A 64 2.52 -8.70 18.16
CA THR A 64 3.26 -9.79 17.51
C THR A 64 2.33 -10.57 16.61
N TYR A 65 2.73 -10.73 15.35
CA TYR A 65 1.97 -11.40 14.32
C TYR A 65 2.80 -12.50 13.68
N GLU A 66 2.15 -13.60 13.29
CA GLU A 66 2.71 -14.63 12.43
C GLU A 66 1.93 -14.59 11.11
N THR A 67 2.63 -14.30 10.02
CA THR A 67 2.05 -14.10 8.68
C THR A 67 2.60 -15.11 7.70
N GLU A 68 1.80 -15.49 6.71
CA GLU A 68 2.21 -16.26 5.54
C GLU A 68 1.76 -15.51 4.28
N LEU A 69 2.68 -15.33 3.33
CA LEU A 69 2.35 -14.66 2.07
C LEU A 69 1.82 -15.69 1.06
N LEU A 70 0.53 -15.66 0.78
CA LEU A 70 -0.10 -16.65 -0.12
C LEU A 70 -0.01 -16.26 -1.60
N LYS A 71 -0.04 -14.96 -1.92
CA LYS A 71 -0.08 -14.45 -3.29
C LYS A 71 0.40 -13.00 -3.36
N ILE A 72 1.00 -12.62 -4.48
CA ILE A 72 1.30 -11.23 -4.83
C ILE A 72 0.57 -10.91 -6.14
N GLU A 73 -0.21 -9.83 -6.14
CA GLU A 73 -0.84 -9.30 -7.36
C GLU A 73 -0.19 -7.98 -7.76
N LYS A 74 -0.17 -7.68 -9.06
CA LYS A 74 0.29 -6.38 -9.54
C LYS A 74 -0.72 -5.32 -9.10
N GLY A 75 -0.25 -4.31 -8.36
CA GLY A 75 -1.08 -3.18 -7.96
C GLY A 75 -1.73 -2.48 -9.16
N THR A 76 -2.90 -1.90 -8.92
CA THR A 76 -3.74 -1.20 -9.92
C THR A 76 -3.09 0.05 -10.52
N HIS A 77 -1.98 0.50 -9.94
CA HIS A 77 -1.16 1.59 -10.48
C HIS A 77 0.13 1.00 -11.05
N PRO A 78 0.21 0.79 -12.37
CA PRO A 78 1.45 0.35 -12.99
C PRO A 78 2.40 1.56 -13.05
N MET A 79 3.11 1.85 -11.95
CA MET A 79 4.09 2.95 -11.90
C MET A 79 5.11 2.86 -13.02
N VAL A 80 5.48 1.64 -13.44
CA VAL A 80 6.41 1.41 -14.55
C VAL A 80 5.79 1.76 -15.90
N GLU A 81 4.52 1.42 -16.14
CA GLU A 81 3.85 1.76 -17.40
C GLU A 81 3.53 3.25 -17.44
N THR A 82 3.04 3.81 -16.33
CA THR A 82 2.84 5.25 -16.16
C THR A 82 4.13 6.03 -16.42
N PHE A 83 5.27 5.55 -15.89
CA PHE A 83 6.57 6.18 -16.14
C PHE A 83 6.91 6.15 -17.63
N ARG A 84 6.79 4.99 -18.29
CA ARG A 84 7.08 4.84 -19.73
C ARG A 84 6.15 5.68 -20.61
N GLU A 85 4.89 5.85 -20.22
CA GLU A 85 3.93 6.70 -20.92
C GLU A 85 4.22 8.19 -20.71
N THR A 86 4.75 8.56 -19.54
CA THR A 86 5.04 9.96 -19.17
C THR A 86 6.39 10.43 -19.72
N ASP A 87 7.38 9.53 -19.79
CA ASP A 87 8.70 9.76 -20.38
C ASP A 87 8.58 9.75 -21.92
N VAL A 88 8.07 10.85 -22.47
CA VAL A 88 7.76 11.00 -23.90
C VAL A 88 9.05 11.01 -24.72
N ASN A 89 10.15 11.50 -24.13
CA ASN A 89 11.44 11.62 -24.81
C ASN A 89 12.34 10.37 -24.64
N SER A 90 11.94 9.39 -23.82
CA SER A 90 12.65 8.14 -23.53
C SER A 90 14.05 8.31 -22.91
N ASP A 91 14.29 9.41 -22.20
CA ASP A 91 15.56 9.71 -21.52
C ASP A 91 15.72 9.02 -20.16
N LYS A 92 14.69 8.28 -19.72
CA LYS A 92 14.59 7.59 -18.42
C LYS A 92 14.58 8.53 -17.23
N LEU A 93 14.27 9.80 -17.45
CA LEU A 93 14.02 10.82 -16.44
C LEU A 93 12.61 11.37 -16.66
N LEU A 94 12.06 12.05 -15.66
CA LEU A 94 10.81 12.79 -15.80
C LEU A 94 11.11 14.27 -15.63
N SER A 95 11.02 15.01 -16.73
CA SER A 95 11.12 16.45 -16.69
C SER A 95 9.90 17.08 -15.99
N PRO A 96 10.03 18.31 -15.44
CA PRO A 96 8.87 19.04 -14.92
C PRO A 96 7.75 19.19 -15.95
N GLU A 97 8.08 19.31 -17.23
CA GLU A 97 7.12 19.51 -18.33
C GLU A 97 6.29 18.25 -18.60
N GLU A 98 6.92 17.08 -18.62
CA GLU A 98 6.25 15.78 -18.76
C GLU A 98 5.32 15.51 -17.56
N LEU A 99 5.80 15.79 -16.35
CA LEU A 99 5.00 15.66 -15.13
C LEU A 99 3.78 16.60 -15.13
N ILE A 100 3.97 17.87 -15.49
CA ILE A 100 2.88 18.85 -15.58
C ILE A 100 1.84 18.37 -16.60
N THR A 101 2.28 17.88 -17.76
CA THR A 101 1.40 17.39 -18.82
C THR A 101 0.61 16.18 -18.36
N TYR A 102 1.27 15.20 -17.75
CA TYR A 102 0.62 14.02 -17.20
C TYR A 102 -0.42 14.36 -16.12
N ILE A 103 -0.06 15.23 -15.16
CA ILE A 103 -0.96 15.64 -14.08
C ILE A 103 -2.16 16.40 -14.64
N LYS A 104 -1.97 17.34 -15.59
CA LYS A 104 -3.07 18.07 -16.24
C LYS A 104 -4.03 17.11 -16.92
N ASN A 105 -3.53 16.22 -17.77
CA ASN A 105 -4.34 15.20 -18.45
C ASN A 105 -5.13 14.34 -17.47
N ARG A 106 -4.54 13.99 -16.32
CA ARG A 106 -5.18 13.18 -15.29
C ARG A 106 -6.21 13.95 -14.45
N ILE A 107 -6.06 15.26 -14.29
CA ILE A 107 -7.07 16.13 -13.66
C ILE A 107 -8.25 16.30 -14.62
N ASP A 108 -7.97 16.56 -15.90
CA ASP A 108 -9.03 16.78 -16.90
C ASP A 108 -9.83 15.51 -17.14
N LYS A 109 -9.18 14.34 -17.24
CA LYS A 109 -9.87 13.05 -17.32
C LYS A 109 -10.79 12.81 -16.12
N ARG A 110 -10.37 13.18 -14.90
CA ARG A 110 -11.19 13.06 -13.69
C ARG A 110 -12.39 14.02 -13.68
N LYS A 111 -12.23 15.24 -14.22
CA LYS A 111 -13.35 16.17 -14.41
C LYS A 111 -14.38 15.64 -15.42
N ILE A 112 -13.90 14.99 -16.49
CA ILE A 112 -14.76 14.38 -17.52
C ILE A 112 -15.50 13.14 -16.98
N GLU A 113 -14.85 12.35 -16.12
CA GLU A 113 -15.42 11.13 -15.52
C GLU A 113 -16.31 11.39 -14.29
N GLY A 114 -16.59 12.65 -13.95
CA GLY A 114 -17.66 13.00 -13.00
C GLY A 114 -17.51 12.42 -11.59
N LYS A 115 -16.29 12.35 -11.06
CA LYS A 115 -16.07 12.08 -9.64
C LYS A 115 -15.79 13.40 -8.94
N ASP A 116 -16.87 14.15 -8.69
CA ASP A 116 -16.86 15.25 -7.75
C ASP A 116 -16.32 14.73 -6.42
N ILE A 117 -15.24 15.36 -5.97
CA ILE A 117 -14.59 15.08 -4.70
C ILE A 117 -15.35 15.94 -3.69
N GLU A 118 -16.36 15.37 -3.03
CA GLU A 118 -16.78 15.82 -1.70
C GLU A 118 -15.83 15.26 -0.64
#